data_AF-A0A4U1W619-F1
#
_entry.id   AF-A0A4U1W619-F1
#
_cell.length_a   1.000
_cell.length_b   1.000
_cell.length_c   1.000
_cell.angle_alpha   90.00
_cell.angle_beta   90.00
_cell.angle_gamma   90.00
#
_symmetry.space_group_name_H-M   'P 1'
#
loop_
_entity.id
_entity.type
_entity.pdbx_description
1 polymer ?
#
loop_
_entity_poly.entity_id
_entity_poly.type
_entity_poly.pdbx_seq_one_letter_code
_entity_poly.pdbx_strand_id
1 'polypeptide(L)'
;MNIKESDWKIFCEIKSEAAQRFCTRQLDEAIKTITDEAEPVGERYNFMCQHSKESQKQMKLIFDGHSRSRAFIQLMQMCAESLVAPEQFERLSEELKKDITSILERRA
;
A
#
# COMPACT_ATOMS: atom_id res chain seq x y z
N MET A 1 11.34 10.39 -11.39
CA MET A 1 10.24 11.03 -12.14
C MET A 1 9.50 11.96 -11.20
N ASN A 2 9.03 13.10 -11.68
CA ASN A 2 8.28 14.07 -10.87
C ASN A 2 6.80 14.04 -11.29
N ILE A 3 5.89 14.02 -10.32
CA ILE A 3 4.45 14.03 -10.59
C ILE A 3 3.99 15.46 -10.92
N LYS A 4 3.14 15.61 -11.94
CA LYS A 4 2.52 16.91 -12.32
C LYS A 4 1.53 17.37 -11.25
N GLU A 5 1.21 18.67 -11.24
CA GLU A 5 0.32 19.23 -10.21
C GLU A 5 -1.09 18.62 -10.23
N SER A 6 -1.63 18.33 -11.41
CA SER A 6 -2.93 17.66 -11.57
C SER A 6 -2.95 16.27 -10.91
N ASP A 7 -1.87 15.51 -11.09
CA ASP A 7 -1.73 14.17 -10.54
C ASP A 7 -1.40 14.18 -9.04
N TRP A 8 -0.76 15.25 -8.54
CA TRP A 8 -0.43 15.39 -7.13
C TRP A 8 -1.67 15.37 -6.23
N LYS A 9 -2.72 16.09 -6.62
CA LYS A 9 -3.98 16.10 -5.85
C LYS A 9 -4.61 14.70 -5.79
N ILE A 10 -4.65 14.02 -6.94
CA ILE A 10 -5.20 12.65 -7.05
C ILE A 10 -4.35 11.68 -6.24
N PHE A 11 -3.03 11.80 -6.29
CA PHE A 11 -2.10 11.02 -5.49
C PHE A 11 -2.37 11.16 -3.98
N CYS A 12 -2.62 12.39 -3.48
CA CYS A 12 -2.93 12.60 -2.07
C CYS A 12 -4.20 11.88 -1.63
N GLU A 13 -5.25 11.89 -2.47
CA GLU A 13 -6.50 11.14 -2.23
C GLU A 13 -6.23 9.63 -2.23
N ILE A 14 -5.55 9.12 -3.26
CA ILE A 14 -5.14 7.71 -3.36
C ILE A 14 -4.35 7.29 -2.13
N LYS A 15 -3.36 8.08 -1.71
CA LYS A 15 -2.48 7.77 -0.59
C LYS A 15 -3.26 7.59 0.71
N SER A 16 -4.22 8.48 0.98
CA SER A 16 -5.06 8.40 2.18
C SER A 16 -5.92 7.13 2.18
N GLU A 17 -6.58 6.85 1.06
CA GLU A 17 -7.45 5.66 0.96
C GLU A 17 -6.66 4.35 0.95
N ALA A 18 -5.52 4.31 0.27
CA ALA A 18 -4.62 3.17 0.26
C ALA A 18 -4.06 2.86 1.66
N ALA A 19 -3.72 3.89 2.45
CA ALA A 19 -3.30 3.71 3.83
C ALA A 19 -4.42 3.11 4.69
N GLN A 20 -5.67 3.57 4.51
CA GLN A 20 -6.82 2.99 5.20
C GLN A 20 -7.03 1.52 4.81
N ARG A 21 -7.03 1.20 3.50
CA ARG A 21 -7.17 -0.17 2.99
C ARG A 21 -6.06 -1.09 3.52
N PHE A 22 -4.83 -0.60 3.55
CA PHE A 22 -3.70 -1.34 4.10
C PHE A 22 -3.93 -1.64 5.58
N CYS A 23 -4.22 -0.63 6.40
CA CYS A 23 -4.49 -0.81 7.83
C CYS A 23 -5.63 -1.80 8.09
N THR A 24 -6.74 -1.66 7.36
CA THR A 24 -7.88 -2.59 7.47
C THR A 24 -7.46 -4.02 7.14
N ARG A 25 -6.73 -4.24 6.04
CA ARG A 25 -6.22 -5.56 5.65
C ARG A 25 -5.32 -6.18 6.74
N GLN A 26 -4.38 -5.40 7.28
CA GLN A 26 -3.49 -5.90 8.34
C GLN A 26 -4.26 -6.24 9.63
N LEU A 27 -5.28 -5.45 9.98
CA LEU A 27 -6.12 -5.70 11.15
C LEU A 27 -7.00 -6.93 10.95
N ASP A 28 -7.63 -7.09 9.79
CA ASP A 28 -8.49 -8.24 9.49
C ASP A 28 -7.70 -9.55 9.53
N GLU A 29 -6.48 -9.55 8.97
CA GLU A 29 -5.58 -10.71 9.05
C GLU A 29 -5.14 -10.99 10.50
N ALA A 30 -4.79 -9.95 11.26
CA ALA A 30 -4.44 -10.08 12.66
C ALA A 30 -5.57 -10.72 13.47
N ILE A 31 -6.78 -10.14 13.37
CA ILE A 31 -7.96 -10.60 14.10
C ILE A 31 -8.25 -12.06 13.74
N LYS A 32 -8.32 -12.38 12.45
CA LYS A 32 -8.60 -13.74 11.97
C LYS A 32 -7.67 -14.77 12.63
N THR A 33 -6.38 -14.53 12.63
CA THR A 33 -5.38 -15.48 13.14
C THR A 33 -5.33 -15.53 14.67
N ILE A 34 -5.38 -14.39 15.37
CA ILE A 34 -5.26 -14.37 16.84
C ILE A 34 -6.52 -14.92 17.54
N THR A 35 -7.66 -14.92 16.86
CA THR A 35 -8.91 -15.49 17.39
C THR A 35 -9.14 -16.94 16.99
N ASP A 36 -8.26 -17.54 16.18
CA ASP A 36 -8.41 -18.93 15.75
C ASP A 36 -8.07 -19.89 16.89
N GLU A 37 -9.09 -20.41 17.57
CA GLU A 37 -8.92 -21.34 18.69
C GLU A 37 -8.41 -22.72 18.27
N ALA A 38 -8.37 -23.04 16.96
CA ALA A 38 -7.71 -24.25 16.47
C ALA A 38 -6.17 -24.15 16.62
N GLU A 39 -5.62 -22.93 16.68
CA GLU A 39 -4.18 -22.69 16.80
C GLU A 39 -3.72 -22.59 18.28
N PRO A 40 -2.54 -23.13 18.62
CA PRO A 40 -1.98 -23.00 19.97
C PRO A 40 -1.83 -21.53 20.39
N VAL A 41 -2.12 -21.22 21.65
CA VAL A 41 -2.05 -19.84 22.18
C VAL A 41 -0.67 -19.19 22.00
N GLY A 42 0.40 -19.97 22.12
CA GLY A 42 1.77 -19.50 21.90
C GLY A 42 2.03 -19.10 20.45
N GLU A 43 1.52 -19.85 19.48
CA GLU A 43 1.65 -19.55 18.06
C GLU A 43 0.84 -18.31 17.68
N ARG A 44 -0.38 -18.17 18.21
CA ARG A 44 -1.20 -16.96 18.03
C ARG A 44 -0.50 -15.70 18.57
N TYR A 45 0.13 -15.81 19.75
CA TYR A 45 0.90 -14.71 20.33
C TYR A 45 2.13 -14.36 19.49
N ASN A 46 2.90 -15.38 19.06
CA ASN A 46 4.07 -15.18 18.21
C ASN A 46 3.70 -14.51 16.88
N PHE A 47 2.61 -14.98 16.24
CA PHE A 47 2.08 -14.39 15.02
C PHE A 47 1.75 -12.91 15.22
N MET A 48 1.01 -12.54 16.26
CA MET A 48 0.66 -11.15 16.55
C MET A 48 1.91 -10.24 16.63
N CYS A 49 2.96 -10.68 17.33
CA CYS A 49 4.20 -9.92 17.47
C CYS A 49 4.92 -9.75 16.13
N GLN A 50 5.02 -10.81 15.32
CA GLN A 50 5.70 -10.78 14.03
C GLN A 50 4.91 -9.94 13.00
N HIS A 51 3.61 -10.17 12.91
CA HIS A 51 2.70 -9.49 11.99
C HIS A 51 2.69 -7.99 12.20
N SER A 52 2.59 -7.54 13.47
CA SER A 52 2.64 -6.11 13.81
C SER A 52 3.95 -5.46 13.35
N LYS A 53 5.08 -6.15 13.55
CA LYS A 53 6.41 -5.64 13.18
C LYS A 53 6.58 -5.55 11.66
N GLU A 54 6.17 -6.58 10.91
CA GLU A 54 6.27 -6.55 9.44
C GLU A 54 5.27 -5.55 8.84
N SER A 55 4.04 -5.49 9.36
CA SER A 55 3.03 -4.49 8.99
C SER A 55 3.56 -3.06 9.15
N GLN A 56 4.23 -2.76 10.26
CA GLN A 56 4.82 -1.44 10.49
C GLN A 56 5.94 -1.13 9.49
N LYS A 57 6.77 -2.13 9.16
CA LYS A 57 7.86 -1.99 8.20
C LYS A 57 7.32 -1.75 6.78
N GLN A 58 6.30 -2.49 6.35
CA GLN A 58 5.61 -2.28 5.08
C GLN A 58 4.92 -0.92 5.01
N MET A 59 4.21 -0.51 6.08
CA MET A 59 3.60 0.81 6.18
C MET A 59 4.62 1.93 5.95
N LYS A 60 5.78 1.86 6.61
CA LYS A 60 6.87 2.83 6.39
C LYS A 60 7.40 2.77 4.96
N LEU A 61 7.61 1.58 4.42
CA LEU A 61 8.13 1.41 3.06
C LEU A 61 7.23 2.07 2.01
N ILE A 62 5.91 1.94 2.15
CA ILE A 62 4.93 2.41 1.17
C ILE A 62 4.58 3.89 1.39
N PHE A 63 4.41 4.33 2.64
CA PHE A 63 3.76 5.61 2.93
C PHE A 63 4.68 6.68 3.52
N ASP A 64 5.93 6.37 3.91
CA ASP A 64 6.80 7.32 4.60
C ASP A 64 7.34 8.46 3.70
N GLY A 65 7.23 9.68 4.21
CA GLY A 65 7.57 10.93 3.52
C GLY A 65 6.42 11.49 2.68
N HIS A 66 6.48 12.81 2.44
CA HIS A 66 5.47 13.56 1.69
C HIS A 66 6.17 14.58 0.78
N SER A 67 6.62 14.14 -0.39
CA SER A 67 7.22 15.00 -1.41
C SER A 67 6.83 14.52 -2.80
N ARG A 68 6.78 15.44 -3.79
CA ARG A 68 6.48 15.08 -5.19
C ARG A 68 7.48 14.07 -5.77
N SER A 69 8.75 14.15 -5.36
CA SER A 69 9.79 13.20 -5.75
C SER A 69 9.57 11.78 -5.21
N ARG A 70 8.92 11.63 -4.06
CA ARG A 70 8.57 10.33 -3.47
C ARG A 70 7.24 9.80 -3.97
N ALA A 71 6.30 10.67 -4.33
CA ALA A 71 4.95 10.27 -4.71
C ALA A 71 4.92 9.26 -5.87
N PHE A 72 5.83 9.39 -6.84
CA PHE A 72 5.94 8.40 -7.92
C PHE A 72 6.24 6.99 -7.39
N ILE A 73 7.25 6.88 -6.52
CA ILE A 73 7.67 5.59 -5.95
C ILE A 73 6.57 5.03 -5.03
N GLN A 74 5.95 5.88 -4.21
CA GLN A 74 4.86 5.49 -3.32
C GLN A 74 3.65 5.00 -4.12
N LEU A 75 3.28 5.70 -5.20
CA LEU A 75 2.17 5.29 -6.05
C LEU A 75 2.45 3.94 -6.73
N MET A 76 3.65 3.75 -7.26
CA MET A 76 4.09 2.45 -7.80
C MET A 76 4.02 1.34 -6.75
N GLN A 77 4.47 1.58 -5.51
CA GLN A 77 4.37 0.60 -4.42
C GLN A 77 2.93 0.29 -4.06
N MET A 78 2.06 1.30 -3.95
CA MET A 78 0.63 1.10 -3.69
C MET A 78 -0.04 0.28 -4.81
N CYS A 79 0.34 0.49 -6.08
CA CYS A 79 -0.15 -0.34 -7.19
C CYS A 79 0.34 -1.80 -7.09
N ALA A 80 1.63 -2.01 -6.80
CA ALA A 80 2.19 -3.35 -6.64
C ALA A 80 1.51 -4.14 -5.51
N GLU A 81 1.15 -3.47 -4.42
CA GLU A 81 0.46 -4.05 -3.26
C GLU A 81 -1.07 -4.14 -3.44
N SER A 82 -1.58 -3.82 -4.64
CA SER A 82 -3.02 -3.79 -4.96
C SER A 82 -3.84 -2.96 -3.97
N LEU A 83 -3.33 -1.76 -3.62
CA LEU A 83 -3.97 -0.82 -2.70
C LEU A 83 -4.73 0.30 -3.44
N VAL A 84 -4.37 0.58 -4.70
CA VAL A 84 -5.01 1.59 -5.56
C VAL A 84 -6.23 0.98 -6.25
N ALA A 85 -7.40 1.62 -6.15
CA ALA A 85 -8.57 1.16 -6.90
C ALA A 85 -8.39 1.44 -8.41
N PRO A 86 -8.89 0.58 -9.30
CA PRO A 86 -8.84 0.83 -10.74
C PRO A 86 -9.42 2.21 -11.11
N GLU A 87 -10.54 2.60 -10.50
CA GLU A 87 -11.22 3.87 -10.78
C GLU A 87 -10.39 5.07 -10.34
N GLN A 88 -9.58 4.93 -9.29
CA GLN A 88 -8.67 5.97 -8.85
C GLN A 88 -7.46 6.07 -9.75
N PHE A 89 -6.94 4.92 -10.19
CA PHE A 89 -5.82 4.86 -11.11
C PHE A 89 -6.16 5.53 -12.44
N GLU A 90 -7.36 5.30 -12.97
CA GLU A 90 -7.81 5.90 -14.23
C GLU A 90 -7.89 7.43 -14.23
N ARG A 91 -8.03 8.06 -13.05
CA ARG A 91 -8.05 9.53 -12.92
C ARG A 91 -6.69 10.17 -13.16
N LEU A 92 -5.60 9.41 -13.04
CA LEU A 92 -4.24 9.90 -13.27
C LEU A 92 -4.00 10.18 -14.75
N SER A 93 -3.05 11.06 -15.04
CA SER A 93 -2.63 11.35 -16.42
C SER A 93 -2.12 10.10 -17.14
N GLU A 94 -2.37 10.02 -18.45
CA GLU A 94 -1.92 8.91 -19.29
C GLU A 94 -0.40 8.69 -19.23
N GLU A 95 0.38 9.77 -19.11
CA GLU A 95 1.83 9.70 -18.96
C GLU A 95 2.21 8.95 -17.68
N LEU A 96 1.62 9.32 -16.54
CA LEU A 96 1.92 8.70 -15.26
C LEU A 96 1.43 7.25 -15.20
N LYS A 97 0.24 6.96 -15.75
CA LYS A 97 -0.29 5.59 -15.85
C LYS A 97 0.67 4.71 -16.66
N LYS A 98 1.09 5.18 -17.84
CA LYS A 98 2.03 4.45 -18.71
C LYS A 98 3.38 4.19 -18.03
N ASP A 99 3.94 5.18 -17.35
CA ASP A 99 5.22 5.04 -16.64
C ASP A 99 5.14 3.98 -15.53
N ILE A 100 4.06 3.99 -14.75
CA ILE A 100 3.85 3.00 -13.68
C ILE A 100 3.66 1.61 -14.25
N THR A 101 2.76 1.44 -15.22
CA THR A 101 2.48 0.13 -15.84
C THR A 101 3.72 -0.47 -16.47
N SER A 102 4.51 0.31 -17.21
CA SER A 102 5.78 -0.11 -17.81
C SER A 102 6.79 -0.62 -16.77
N ILE A 103 6.84 -0.03 -15.58
CA ILE A 103 7.73 -0.50 -14.51
C ILE A 103 7.20 -1.77 -13.86
N LEU A 104 5.89 -1.88 -13.64
CA LEU A 104 5.28 -3.07 -13.04
C LEU A 104 5.42 -4.29 -13.95
N GLU A 105 5.22 -4.12 -15.26
CA GLU A 105 5.41 -5.18 -16.27
C GLU A 105 6.85 -5.70 -16.32
N ARG A 106 7.85 -4.85 -16.06
CA ARG A 106 9.27 -5.26 -16.02
C ARG A 106 9.65 -6.04 -14.76
N ARG A 107 8.80 -6.02 -13.73
CA ARG A 107 9.03 -6.68 -12.43
C ARG A 107 8.27 -8.00 -12.30
N ALA A 108 7.27 -8.23 -13.15
CA ALA A 108 6.51 -9.47 -13.24
C ALA A 108 7.30 -10.54 -14.01
#